data_AF-A0A5J6P8L9-F1
#
_entry.id   AF-A0A5J6P8L9-F1
#
_cell.length_a   1.000
_cell.length_b   1.000
_cell.length_c   1.000
_cell.angle_alpha   90.00
_cell.angle_beta   90.00
_cell.angle_gamma   90.00
#
_symmetry.space_group_name_H-M   'P 1'
#
loop_
_entity.id
_entity.type
_entity.pdbx_description
1 polymer ?
#
loop_
_entity_poly.entity_id
_entity_poly.type
_entity_poly.pdbx_seq_one_letter_code
_entity_poly.pdbx_strand_id
1 'polypeptide(L)'
;MSQNHLPAGCHDAEAAAKLLGISKRALLKTMRELGWLNVSGDAINLPRREFANNGFLCTQERGYCLKGKKEISKSYRVMLLTQIGFAALKIEIERMKSAAAEIKKTRLVVVEKSPEANPQSNQTDDHQEPDREAPFDRAASDKSREQTMAELQQTLWGKAS
;
A
#
# COMPACT_ATOMS: atom_id res chain seq x y z
N MET A 1 -1.53 -31.64 -15.90
CA MET A 1 -1.74 -30.42 -15.11
C MET A 1 -3.24 -30.27 -14.94
N SER A 2 -3.76 -30.23 -13.71
CA SER A 2 -5.20 -30.02 -13.51
C SER A 2 -5.53 -28.60 -14.01
N GLN A 3 -6.39 -28.50 -15.02
CA GLN A 3 -7.04 -27.24 -15.32
C GLN A 3 -7.95 -26.95 -14.12
N ASN A 4 -7.48 -26.10 -13.21
CA ASN A 4 -8.29 -25.68 -12.07
C ASN A 4 -9.39 -24.78 -12.63
N HIS A 5 -10.56 -25.38 -12.88
CA HIS A 5 -11.72 -24.66 -13.38
C HIS A 5 -12.04 -23.52 -12.42
N LEU A 6 -12.08 -22.31 -12.96
CA LEU A 6 -12.53 -21.14 -12.23
C LEU A 6 -14.06 -21.18 -12.12
N PRO A 7 -14.63 -20.77 -10.98
CA PRO A 7 -16.06 -20.52 -10.89
C PRO A 7 -16.50 -19.52 -11.97
N ALA A 8 -17.72 -19.68 -12.47
CA ALA A 8 -18.29 -18.75 -13.44
C ALA A 8 -18.31 -17.31 -12.88
N GLY A 9 -17.96 -16.33 -13.71
CA GLY A 9 -17.91 -14.92 -13.31
C GLY A 9 -16.78 -14.56 -12.34
N CYS A 10 -15.80 -15.45 -12.14
CA CYS A 10 -14.62 -15.19 -11.32
C CYS A 10 -13.35 -15.15 -12.16
N HIS A 11 -12.47 -14.20 -11.84
CA HIS A 11 -11.15 -14.05 -12.44
C HIS A 11 -10.10 -14.33 -11.37
N ASP A 12 -9.06 -15.10 -11.71
CA ASP A 12 -7.87 -15.08 -10.88
C ASP A 12 -7.08 -13.77 -11.09
N ALA A 13 -6.10 -13.53 -10.23
CA ALA A 13 -5.30 -12.31 -10.28
C ALA A 13 -4.53 -12.15 -11.62
N GLU A 14 -4.32 -13.24 -12.36
CA GLU A 14 -3.61 -13.19 -13.64
C GLU A 14 -4.53 -12.78 -14.79
N ALA A 15 -5.71 -13.40 -14.87
CA ALA A 15 -6.75 -13.01 -15.82
C ALA A 15 -7.21 -11.56 -15.58
N ALA A 16 -7.45 -11.18 -14.33
CA ALA A 16 -7.84 -9.82 -13.97
C ALA A 16 -6.77 -8.79 -14.36
N ALA A 17 -5.49 -9.08 -14.11
CA ALA A 17 -4.39 -8.18 -14.46
C ALA A 17 -4.28 -7.98 -15.97
N LYS A 18 -4.46 -9.06 -16.76
CA LYS A 18 -4.47 -8.99 -18.22
C LYS A 18 -5.61 -8.11 -18.75
N LEU A 19 -6.81 -8.21 -18.17
CA LEU A 19 -7.96 -7.37 -18.56
C LEU A 19 -7.77 -5.89 -18.20
N LEU A 20 -7.05 -5.60 -17.11
CA LEU A 20 -6.75 -4.23 -16.68
C LEU A 20 -5.51 -3.63 -17.35
N GLY A 21 -4.79 -4.41 -18.18
CA GLY A 21 -3.57 -3.97 -18.85
C GLY A 21 -2.41 -3.67 -17.89
N ILE A 22 -2.37 -4.31 -16.72
CA ILE A 22 -1.30 -4.13 -15.72
C ILE A 22 -0.67 -5.47 -15.37
N SER A 23 0.52 -5.46 -14.77
CA SER A 23 1.15 -6.70 -14.30
C SER A 23 0.41 -7.26 -13.08
N LYS A 24 0.38 -8.59 -12.93
CA LYS A 24 -0.20 -9.27 -11.74
C LYS A 24 0.38 -8.75 -10.43
N ARG A 25 1.68 -8.45 -10.40
CA ARG A 25 2.36 -7.88 -9.24
C ARG A 25 1.85 -6.47 -8.92
N ALA A 26 1.66 -5.63 -9.94
CA ALA A 26 1.10 -4.29 -9.78
C ALA A 26 -0.35 -4.35 -9.28
N LEU A 27 -1.18 -5.22 -9.88
CA LEU A 27 -2.56 -5.45 -9.42
C LEU A 27 -2.62 -5.81 -7.94
N LEU A 28 -1.89 -6.86 -7.52
CA LEU A 28 -1.88 -7.29 -6.12
C LEU A 28 -1.32 -6.22 -5.18
N LYS A 29 -0.37 -5.40 -5.65
CA LYS A 29 0.15 -4.25 -4.88
C LYS A 29 -0.96 -3.21 -4.68
N THR A 30 -1.61 -2.76 -5.75
CA THR A 30 -2.71 -1.79 -5.68
C THR A 30 -3.85 -2.30 -4.81
N MET A 31 -4.24 -3.57 -4.94
CA MET A 31 -5.29 -4.15 -4.09
C MET A 31 -4.91 -4.19 -2.61
N ARG A 32 -3.63 -4.39 -2.26
CA ARG A 32 -3.15 -4.28 -0.87
C ARG A 32 -3.19 -2.83 -0.38
N GLU A 33 -2.78 -1.87 -1.21
CA GLU A 33 -2.79 -0.44 -0.90
C GLU A 33 -4.21 0.09 -0.70
N LEU A 34 -5.18 -0.40 -1.49
CA LEU A 34 -6.60 -0.11 -1.35
C LEU A 34 -7.25 -0.83 -0.15
N GLY A 35 -6.52 -1.70 0.55
CA GLY A 35 -7.04 -2.46 1.68
C GLY A 35 -7.90 -3.66 1.32
N TRP A 36 -7.98 -4.07 0.06
CA TRP A 36 -8.79 -5.22 -0.36
C TRP A 36 -8.22 -6.56 0.10
N LEU A 37 -6.88 -6.62 0.23
CA LEU A 37 -6.13 -7.81 0.58
C LEU A 37 -5.35 -7.65 1.88
N ASN A 38 -5.01 -8.78 2.51
CA ASN A 38 -4.08 -8.80 3.62
C ASN A 38 -2.63 -8.59 3.13
N VAL A 39 -1.83 -7.89 3.93
CA VAL A 39 -0.49 -7.41 3.54
C VAL A 39 0.63 -8.33 4.03
N SER A 40 0.40 -9.14 5.06
CA SER A 40 1.42 -9.98 5.70
C SER A 40 0.83 -11.28 6.25
N GLY A 41 1.72 -12.18 6.67
CA GLY A 41 1.39 -13.47 7.27
C GLY A 41 0.89 -14.52 6.27
N ASP A 42 0.34 -15.60 6.80
CA ASP A 42 -0.15 -16.76 6.01
C ASP A 42 -1.36 -16.43 5.14
N ALA A 43 -2.01 -15.30 5.41
CA ALA A 43 -3.14 -14.80 4.65
C ALA A 43 -2.73 -13.75 3.59
N ILE A 44 -1.44 -13.54 3.34
CA ILE A 44 -0.99 -12.54 2.36
C ILE A 44 -1.68 -12.77 1.00
N ASN A 45 -2.15 -11.68 0.39
CA ASN A 45 -2.93 -11.71 -0.85
C ASN A 45 -4.27 -12.45 -0.77
N LEU A 46 -4.73 -12.87 0.41
CA LEU A 46 -6.10 -13.32 0.60
C LEU A 46 -7.01 -12.13 0.89
N PRO A 47 -8.32 -12.24 0.57
CA PRO A 47 -9.30 -11.19 0.80
C PRO A 47 -9.39 -10.80 2.26
N ARG A 48 -9.60 -9.51 2.53
CA ARG A 48 -10.10 -9.09 3.83
C ARG A 48 -11.57 -9.46 3.98
N ARG A 49 -11.99 -9.65 5.24
CA ARG A 49 -13.35 -10.13 5.58
C ARG A 49 -14.44 -9.26 4.96
N GLU A 50 -14.28 -7.95 4.99
CA GLU A 50 -15.24 -6.99 4.44
C GLU A 50 -15.46 -7.15 2.93
N PHE A 51 -14.39 -7.34 2.14
CA PHE A 51 -14.48 -7.53 0.70
C PHE A 51 -14.96 -8.93 0.30
N ALA A 52 -14.70 -9.93 1.15
CA ALA A 52 -15.29 -11.26 0.99
C ALA A 52 -16.79 -11.26 1.25
N ASN A 53 -17.24 -10.61 2.33
CA ASN A 53 -18.66 -10.51 2.69
C ASN A 53 -19.47 -9.70 1.67
N ASN A 54 -18.88 -8.65 1.11
CA ASN A 54 -19.50 -7.84 0.05
C ASN A 54 -19.57 -8.56 -1.31
N GLY A 55 -19.00 -9.78 -1.41
CA GLY A 55 -19.00 -10.57 -2.64
C GLY A 55 -18.07 -10.03 -3.73
N PHE A 56 -17.14 -9.13 -3.41
CA PHE A 56 -16.17 -8.61 -4.38
C PHE A 56 -15.02 -9.59 -4.60
N LEU A 57 -14.65 -10.32 -3.55
CA LEU A 57 -13.58 -11.29 -3.57
C LEU A 57 -14.08 -12.62 -3.01
N CYS A 58 -13.53 -13.71 -3.54
CA CYS A 58 -13.70 -15.03 -2.94
C CYS A 58 -12.35 -15.76 -2.93
N THR A 59 -12.32 -16.94 -2.33
CA THR A 59 -11.12 -17.79 -2.29
C THR A 59 -11.39 -19.12 -2.96
N GLN A 60 -10.34 -19.70 -3.54
CA GLN A 60 -10.36 -21.06 -4.07
C GLN A 60 -9.17 -21.82 -3.51
N GLU A 61 -9.42 -23.01 -2.98
CA GLU A 61 -8.36 -23.95 -2.63
C GLU A 61 -7.83 -24.62 -3.89
N ARG A 62 -6.51 -24.65 -4.01
CA ARG A 62 -5.78 -25.30 -5.10
C ARG A 62 -4.80 -26.28 -4.50
N GLY A 63 -4.65 -27.42 -5.16
CA GLY A 63 -3.70 -28.46 -4.79
C GLY A 63 -2.68 -28.67 -5.90
N TYR A 64 -1.44 -29.01 -5.52
CA TYR A 64 -0.49 -29.61 -6.44
C TYR A 64 0.26 -30.77 -5.78
N CYS A 65 0.64 -31.75 -6.60
CA CYS A 65 1.50 -32.84 -6.17
C CYS A 65 2.95 -32.48 -6.48
N LEU A 66 3.87 -32.80 -5.57
CA LEU A 66 5.30 -32.65 -5.85
C LEU A 66 5.71 -33.65 -6.94
N LYS A 67 6.46 -33.17 -7.93
CA LYS A 67 6.90 -33.99 -9.08
C LYS A 67 7.66 -35.23 -8.56
N GLY A 68 7.18 -36.42 -8.91
CA GLY A 68 7.80 -37.70 -8.49
C GLY A 68 7.31 -38.28 -7.16
N LYS A 69 6.44 -37.59 -6.40
CA LYS A 69 5.85 -38.11 -5.16
C LYS A 69 4.33 -37.96 -5.23
N LYS A 70 3.64 -39.01 -5.69
CA LYS A 70 2.16 -39.05 -5.80
C LYS A 70 1.46 -38.88 -4.45
N GLU A 71 2.15 -39.15 -3.33
CA GLU A 71 1.57 -39.15 -1.99
C GLU A 71 1.69 -37.80 -1.25
N ILE A 72 2.49 -36.84 -1.74
CA ILE A 72 2.64 -35.54 -1.08
C ILE A 72 1.87 -34.47 -1.86
N SER A 73 0.63 -34.22 -1.41
CA SER A 73 -0.21 -33.12 -1.88
C SER A 73 0.00 -31.87 -1.03
N LYS A 74 0.33 -30.74 -1.65
CA LYS A 74 0.28 -29.42 -1.00
C LYS A 74 -0.96 -28.67 -1.46
N SER A 75 -1.72 -28.14 -0.51
CA SER A 75 -2.83 -27.23 -0.77
C SER A 75 -2.42 -25.78 -0.47
N TYR A 76 -2.99 -24.85 -1.21
CA TYR A 76 -2.84 -23.42 -0.99
C TYR A 76 -4.11 -22.70 -1.42
N ARG A 77 -4.40 -21.57 -0.78
CA ARG A 77 -5.56 -20.73 -1.11
C ARG A 77 -5.12 -19.61 -2.06
N VAL A 78 -5.96 -19.33 -3.04
CA VAL A 78 -5.80 -18.17 -3.92
C VAL A 78 -7.03 -17.28 -3.81
N MET A 79 -6.82 -15.96 -3.96
CA MET A 79 -7.92 -15.03 -4.14
C MET A 79 -8.46 -15.09 -5.57
N LEU A 80 -9.77 -14.95 -5.69
CA LEU A 80 -10.48 -14.75 -6.93
C LEU A 80 -11.25 -13.44 -6.84
N LEU A 81 -11.29 -12.72 -7.95
CA LEU A 81 -12.00 -11.47 -8.11
C LEU A 81 -13.32 -11.76 -8.83
N THR A 82 -14.44 -11.46 -8.19
CA THR A 82 -15.74 -11.64 -8.83
C THR A 82 -15.95 -10.56 -9.89
N GLN A 83 -16.90 -10.76 -10.80
CA GLN A 83 -17.21 -9.78 -11.83
C GLN A 83 -17.63 -8.42 -11.26
N ILE A 84 -18.36 -8.42 -10.15
CA ILE A 84 -18.75 -7.21 -9.41
C ILE A 84 -17.51 -6.54 -8.80
N GLY A 85 -16.67 -7.32 -8.13
CA GLY A 85 -15.42 -6.81 -7.56
C GLY A 85 -14.47 -6.26 -8.62
N PHE A 86 -14.42 -6.89 -9.80
CA PHE A 86 -13.63 -6.42 -10.94
C PHE A 86 -14.10 -5.06 -11.44
N ALA A 87 -15.41 -4.87 -11.61
CA ALA A 87 -15.97 -3.59 -12.03
C ALA A 87 -15.66 -2.48 -11.01
N ALA A 88 -15.85 -2.75 -9.71
CA ALA A 88 -15.53 -1.81 -8.65
C ALA A 88 -14.04 -1.46 -8.60
N LEU A 89 -13.16 -2.45 -8.73
CA LEU A 89 -11.72 -2.24 -8.75
C LEU A 89 -11.27 -1.41 -9.96
N LYS A 90 -11.88 -1.65 -11.13
CA LYS A 90 -11.59 -0.88 -12.34
C LYS A 90 -11.89 0.61 -12.15
N ILE A 91 -13.06 0.93 -11.58
CA ILE A 91 -13.45 2.31 -11.26
C ILE A 91 -12.43 2.96 -10.32
N GLU A 92 -12.03 2.26 -9.26
CA GLU A 92 -11.08 2.78 -8.29
C GLU A 92 -9.69 3.04 -8.91
N ILE A 93 -9.21 2.14 -9.76
CA ILE A 93 -7.94 2.32 -10.47
C ILE A 93 -8.01 3.53 -11.43
N GLU A 94 -9.10 3.70 -12.16
CA GLU A 94 -9.31 4.85 -13.05
C GLU A 94 -9.37 6.17 -12.27
N ARG A 95 -10.01 6.16 -11.09
CA ARG A 95 -10.05 7.29 -10.16
C ARG A 95 -8.65 7.67 -9.68
N MET A 96 -7.84 6.68 -9.26
CA MET A 96 -6.46 6.91 -8.84
C MET A 96 -5.58 7.48 -9.97
N LYS A 97 -5.74 6.96 -11.20
CA LYS A 97 -5.00 7.47 -12.37
C LYS A 97 -5.35 8.93 -12.67
N SER A 98 -6.63 9.28 -12.57
CA SER A 98 -7.12 10.64 -12.82
C SER A 98 -6.59 11.61 -11.75
N ALA A 99 -6.67 11.25 -10.48
CA ALA A 99 -6.11 12.04 -9.37
C ALA A 99 -4.58 12.23 -9.51
N ALA A 100 -3.85 11.19 -9.92
CA ALA A 100 -2.42 11.29 -10.15
C ALA A 100 -2.05 12.23 -11.33
N ALA A 101 -2.92 12.33 -12.35
CA ALA A 101 -2.72 13.23 -13.47
C ALA A 101 -2.92 14.71 -13.07
N GLU A 102 -3.90 14.99 -12.21
CA GLU A 102 -4.15 16.34 -11.70
C GLU A 102 -2.98 16.85 -10.84
N ILE A 103 -2.45 16.01 -9.93
CA ILE A 103 -1.32 16.38 -9.08
C ILE A 103 -0.08 16.73 -9.92
N LYS A 104 0.17 15.99 -11.02
CA LYS A 104 1.28 16.29 -11.94
C LYS A 104 1.08 17.62 -12.67
N LYS A 105 -0.16 17.95 -13.05
CA LYS A 105 -0.50 19.22 -13.69
C LYS A 105 -0.31 20.40 -12.74
N THR A 106 -0.73 20.28 -11.48
CA THR A 106 -0.57 21.35 -10.48
C THR A 106 0.90 21.57 -10.10
N ARG A 107 1.74 20.52 -10.10
CA ARG A 107 3.17 20.65 -9.80
C ARG A 107 3.97 21.37 -10.90
N LEU A 108 3.51 21.35 -12.16
CA LEU A 108 4.15 22.09 -13.25
C LEU A 108 3.82 23.59 -13.23
N VAL A 109 2.64 23.98 -12.75
CA VAL A 109 2.21 25.39 -12.74
C VAL A 109 2.92 26.23 -11.66
N VAL A 110 3.40 25.62 -10.58
CA VAL A 110 4.09 26.35 -9.49
C VAL A 110 5.55 26.67 -9.83
N VAL A 111 6.15 26.04 -10.85
CA VAL A 111 7.56 26.28 -11.22
C VAL A 111 7.72 27.37 -12.31
N GLU A 112 6.65 27.75 -13.02
CA GLU A 112 6.72 28.73 -14.13
C GLU A 112 6.37 30.19 -13.77
N LYS A 113 6.09 30.51 -12.51
CA LYS A 113 5.85 31.90 -12.05
C LYS A 113 6.83 32.33 -10.96
N SER A 114 8.09 32.50 -11.35
CA SER A 114 9.00 33.42 -10.66
C SER A 114 9.47 34.46 -11.67
N PRO A 115 9.15 35.76 -11.51
CA PRO A 115 9.78 36.80 -12.31
C PRO A 115 11.19 37.06 -11.78
N GLU A 116 12.11 37.05 -12.74
CA GLU A 116 13.54 37.29 -12.68
C GLU A 116 13.86 38.78 -12.49
N ALA A 117 14.75 39.12 -11.55
CA ALA A 117 15.64 40.30 -11.51
C ALA A 117 16.36 40.28 -10.14
N ASN A 118 17.67 40.43 -9.96
CA ASN A 118 18.84 40.60 -10.81
C ASN A 118 20.08 40.25 -9.91
N PRO A 119 21.32 40.13 -10.45
CA PRO A 119 22.42 39.40 -9.83
C PRO A 119 23.32 40.27 -8.96
N GLN A 120 23.96 39.67 -7.95
CA GLN A 120 25.24 40.17 -7.46
C GLN A 120 26.17 39.04 -7.02
N SER A 121 27.37 39.12 -7.58
CA SER A 121 28.53 38.26 -7.43
C SER A 121 29.01 38.16 -5.98
N ASN A 122 29.47 36.97 -5.60
CA ASN A 122 30.88 36.78 -5.26
C ASN A 122 31.24 35.30 -5.29
N GLN A 123 32.36 35.02 -5.96
CA GLN A 123 33.04 33.73 -5.97
C GLN A 123 33.66 33.48 -4.59
N THR A 124 33.54 32.23 -4.11
CA THR A 124 34.68 31.51 -3.52
C THR A 124 34.41 30.01 -3.59
N ASP A 125 35.29 29.32 -4.30
CA ASP A 125 35.60 27.89 -4.15
C ASP A 125 35.86 27.57 -2.66
N ASP A 126 35.18 26.56 -2.11
CA ASP A 126 35.82 25.56 -1.25
C ASP A 126 34.87 24.36 -1.02
N HIS A 127 35.43 23.17 -0.98
CA HIS A 127 34.74 21.89 -0.77
C HIS A 127 34.22 21.78 0.68
N GLN A 128 32.92 21.57 0.90
CA GLN A 128 32.44 20.89 2.12
C GLN A 128 30.99 20.37 2.01
N GLU A 129 30.83 19.03 2.01
CA GLU A 129 29.70 18.40 2.72
C GLU A 129 29.81 18.78 4.20
N PRO A 130 28.71 19.06 4.94
CA PRO A 130 27.75 18.00 5.31
C PRO A 130 26.31 18.48 5.59
N ASP A 131 25.34 17.57 5.65
CA ASP A 131 24.25 17.71 6.63
C ASP A 131 23.93 16.35 7.23
N ARG A 132 24.73 16.01 8.23
CA ARG A 132 24.46 14.94 9.19
C ARG A 132 23.24 15.37 10.00
N GLU A 133 22.18 14.57 9.94
CA GLU A 133 21.07 14.66 10.91
C GLU A 133 21.65 14.75 12.32
N ALA A 134 21.21 15.74 13.09
CA ALA A 134 21.63 15.92 14.47
C ALA A 134 21.42 14.61 15.26
N PRO A 135 22.41 14.17 16.06
CA PRO A 135 22.27 12.94 16.84
C PRO A 135 21.08 13.06 17.79
N PHE A 136 20.24 12.03 17.81
CA PHE A 136 19.05 11.95 18.68
C PHE A 136 19.45 12.20 20.14
N ASP A 137 19.03 13.35 20.67
CA ASP A 137 19.28 13.73 22.06
C ASP A 137 18.33 12.97 22.98
N ARG A 138 18.84 11.84 23.49
CA ARG A 138 18.13 10.96 24.41
C ARG A 138 17.69 11.67 25.69
N ALA A 139 18.48 12.63 26.19
CA ALA A 139 18.16 13.35 27.41
C ALA A 139 16.97 14.30 27.20
N ALA A 140 16.91 14.97 26.05
CA ALA A 140 15.77 15.81 25.69
C ALA A 140 14.48 14.98 25.51
N SER A 141 14.59 13.81 24.88
CA SER A 141 13.46 12.88 24.69
C SER A 141 12.93 12.33 26.02
N ASP A 142 13.82 11.93 26.93
CA ASP A 142 13.41 11.37 28.23
C ASP A 142 12.74 12.43 29.11
N LYS A 143 13.23 13.68 29.08
CA LYS A 143 12.61 14.80 29.79
C LYS A 143 11.21 15.14 29.25
N SER A 144 11.03 15.09 27.93
CA SER A 144 9.72 15.29 27.30
C SER A 144 8.73 14.20 27.74
N ARG A 145 9.18 12.93 27.76
CA ARG A 145 8.37 11.80 28.20
C ARG A 145 7.97 11.91 29.68
N GLU A 146 8.89 12.31 30.56
CA GLU A 146 8.58 12.53 31.98
C GLU A 146 7.54 13.63 32.18
N GLN A 147 7.65 14.74 31.45
CA GLN A 147 6.65 15.82 31.49
C GLN A 147 5.27 15.33 31.05
N THR A 148 5.20 14.57 29.95
CA THR A 148 3.92 14.01 29.48
C THR A 148 3.31 13.03 30.49
N MET A 149 4.14 12.22 31.16
CA MET A 149 3.66 11.30 32.19
C MET A 149 3.18 12.03 33.45
N ALA A 150 3.84 13.11 33.85
CA ALA A 150 3.41 13.94 34.97
C ALA A 150 2.08 14.64 34.68
N GLU A 151 1.89 15.16 33.47
CA GLU A 151 0.63 15.78 33.02
C GLU A 151 -0.52 14.76 32.97
N LEU A 152 -0.26 13.55 32.50
CA LEU A 152 -1.23 12.45 32.53
C LEU A 152 -1.61 12.04 33.95
N GLN A 153 -0.66 12.01 34.88
CA GLN A 153 -0.95 11.71 36.29
C GLN A 153 -1.79 12.81 36.95
N GLN A 154 -1.51 14.09 36.68
CA GLN A 154 -2.32 15.19 37.21
C GLN A 154 -3.75 15.20 36.65
N THR A 155 -3.92 14.89 35.35
CA THR A 155 -5.24 14.85 34.71
C THR A 155 -6.07 13.63 35.12
N LEU A 156 -5.43 12.49 35.44
CA LEU A 156 -6.10 11.27 35.92
C LEU A 156 -6.45 11.32 37.41
N TRP A 157 -5.64 11.97 38.27
CA TRP A 157 -5.91 12.07 39.71
C TRP A 157 -6.57 13.38 40.18
N GLY A 158 -6.61 14.42 39.34
CA GLY A 158 -7.22 15.72 39.67
C GLY A 158 -8.73 15.83 39.41
N LYS A 159 -9.42 14.74 39.02
CA LYS A 159 -10.89 14.71 38.82
C LYS A 159 -11.67 14.05 39.96
N ALA A 160 -11.02 13.76 41.08
CA ALA A 160 -11.67 13.29 42.29
C ALA A 160 -11.28 14.21 43.47
N SER A 161 -11.94 15.36 43.53
CA SER A 161 -12.30 16.19 44.72
C SER A 161 -12.27 17.68 44.41
#